data_AF-A0A7S0LY07-F1
#
_entry.id   AF-A0A7S0LY07-F1
#
_cell.length_a   1.000
_cell.length_b   1.000
_cell.length_c   1.000
_cell.angle_alpha   90.00
_cell.angle_beta   90.00
_cell.angle_gamma   90.00
#
_symmetry.space_group_name_H-M   'P 1'
#
loop_
_entity.id
_entity.type
_entity.pdbx_description
1 polymer ?
#
loop_
_entity_poly.entity_id
_entity_poly.type
_entity_poly.pdbx_seq_one_letter_code
_entity_poly.pdbx_strand_id
1 'polypeptide(L)'
;WNYEITSQSFNVFVGKPCSALFLIQPSSSIAAQPMNPASMVGIVDLGGNLAEFNGSVRVDVKNASQYPVSSFTVVANIGLANLSHILYSAGSFFQMSVKITISGLPAPIF
;
A
#
# COMPACT_ATOMS: atom_id res chain seq x y z
N TRP A 1 20.27 -31.54 32.89
CA TRP A 1 19.94 -30.21 33.45
C TRP A 1 19.55 -29.31 32.30
N ASN A 2 18.40 -28.65 32.37
CA ASN A 2 18.01 -27.62 31.41
C ASN A 2 18.28 -26.26 32.07
N TYR A 3 18.93 -25.36 31.34
CA TYR A 3 19.12 -23.96 31.75
C TYR A 3 18.28 -23.09 30.82
N GLU A 4 17.42 -22.26 31.40
CA GLU A 4 16.71 -21.19 30.70
C GLU A 4 17.20 -19.86 31.22
N ILE A 5 17.37 -18.91 30.30
CA ILE A 5 17.67 -17.51 30.58
C ILE A 5 16.68 -16.69 29.76
N THR A 6 16.07 -15.70 30.38
CA THR A 6 15.14 -14.78 29.73
C THR A 6 15.72 -13.37 29.81
N SER A 7 15.67 -12.61 28.71
CA SER A 7 16.13 -11.22 28.71
C SER A 7 15.22 -10.34 29.56
N GLN A 8 15.71 -9.15 29.94
CA GLN A 8 14.82 -8.09 30.42
C GLN A 8 13.89 -7.61 29.29
N SER A 9 12.77 -7.00 29.66
CA SER A 9 11.87 -6.37 28.70
C SER A 9 12.56 -5.21 27.98
N PHE A 10 12.27 -5.04 26.70
CA PHE A 10 12.72 -3.91 25.90
C PHE A 10 11.59 -3.45 24.99
N ASN A 11 11.65 -2.19 24.57
CA ASN A 11 10.67 -1.60 23.67
C ASN A 11 11.18 -1.64 22.22
N VAL A 12 10.27 -1.87 21.29
CA VAL A 12 10.50 -1.69 19.85
C VAL A 12 9.67 -0.50 19.41
N PHE A 13 10.32 0.51 18.86
CA PHE A 13 9.65 1.71 18.38
C PHE A 13 9.41 1.62 16.88
N VAL A 14 8.20 1.97 16.45
CA VAL A 14 7.88 2.18 15.05
C VAL A 14 8.43 3.54 14.63
N GLY A 15 9.13 3.57 13.51
CA GLY A 15 9.67 4.79 12.93
C GLY A 15 8.60 5.67 12.29
N LYS A 16 9.01 6.84 11.81
CA LYS A 16 8.13 7.70 11.00
C LYS A 16 7.80 7.00 9.67
N PRO A 17 6.63 7.28 9.07
CA PRO A 17 6.29 6.74 7.76
C PRO A 17 7.27 7.26 6.70
N CYS A 18 7.82 6.37 5.89
CA CYS A 18 8.85 6.69 4.89
C CYS A 18 8.58 6.09 3.51
N SER A 19 7.82 5.00 3.41
CA SER A 19 7.51 4.37 2.12
C SER A 19 6.14 3.67 2.14
N ALA A 20 5.79 3.01 1.03
CA ALA A 20 4.57 2.24 0.87
C ALA A 20 4.87 0.85 0.30
N LEU A 21 4.07 -0.13 0.70
CA LEU A 21 4.11 -1.47 0.12
C LEU A 21 2.71 -2.04 -0.05
N PHE A 22 2.53 -2.94 -1.01
CA PHE A 22 1.30 -3.71 -1.15
C PHE A 22 1.27 -4.84 -0.12
N LEU A 23 0.32 -4.78 0.80
CA LEU A 23 0.01 -5.86 1.75
C LEU A 23 -0.88 -6.93 1.09
N ILE A 24 -1.76 -6.49 0.18
CA ILE A 24 -2.56 -7.35 -0.69
C ILE A 24 -2.40 -6.83 -2.12
N GLN A 25 -1.92 -7.68 -3.01
CA GLN A 25 -1.70 -7.34 -4.41
C GLN A 25 -3.03 -7.12 -5.17
N PRO A 26 -3.07 -6.21 -6.15
CA PRO A 26 -4.09 -6.22 -7.18
C PRO A 26 -4.13 -7.55 -7.94
N SER A 27 -5.33 -8.03 -8.21
CA SER A 27 -5.59 -9.24 -8.98
C SER A 27 -6.59 -8.94 -10.10
N SER A 28 -6.74 -9.88 -11.03
CA SER A 28 -7.73 -9.77 -12.10
C SER A 28 -9.14 -9.63 -11.51
N SER A 29 -9.86 -8.61 -11.95
CA SER A 29 -11.25 -8.34 -11.56
C SER A 29 -12.12 -8.15 -12.80
N ILE A 30 -13.44 -8.20 -12.60
CA ILE A 30 -14.40 -7.90 -13.67
C ILE A 30 -14.50 -6.37 -13.77
N ALA A 31 -14.43 -5.84 -14.99
CA ALA A 31 -14.61 -4.42 -15.22
C ALA A 31 -15.97 -3.94 -14.67
N ALA A 32 -16.00 -2.71 -14.15
CA ALA A 32 -17.16 -2.13 -13.47
C ALA A 32 -17.61 -2.90 -12.20
N GLN A 33 -16.80 -3.82 -11.68
CA GLN A 33 -16.97 -4.44 -10.36
C GLN A 33 -15.82 -4.03 -9.42
N PRO A 34 -16.05 -3.99 -8.10
CA PRO A 34 -14.97 -3.83 -7.13
C PRO A 34 -13.98 -5.01 -7.19
N MET A 35 -12.70 -4.75 -6.94
CA MET A 35 -11.69 -5.80 -6.77
C MET A 35 -12.01 -6.65 -5.53
N ASN A 36 -12.02 -7.98 -5.69
CA ASN A 36 -12.24 -8.92 -4.59
C ASN A 36 -11.21 -10.07 -4.63
N PRO A 37 -10.34 -10.21 -3.60
CA PRO A 37 -10.23 -9.35 -2.42
C PRO A 37 -9.76 -7.93 -2.76
N ALA A 38 -10.14 -6.96 -1.94
CA ALA A 38 -9.67 -5.59 -2.10
C ALA A 38 -8.15 -5.52 -1.89
N SER A 39 -7.43 -4.88 -2.81
CA SER A 39 -6.01 -4.63 -2.64
C SER A 39 -5.77 -3.65 -1.50
N MET A 40 -4.62 -3.77 -0.86
CA MET A 40 -4.32 -2.99 0.34
C MET A 40 -2.86 -2.53 0.31
N VAL A 41 -2.66 -1.27 0.69
CA VAL A 41 -1.35 -0.63 0.80
C VAL A 41 -1.10 -0.33 2.27
N GLY A 42 0.09 -0.72 2.75
CA GLY A 42 0.62 -0.30 4.04
C GLY A 42 1.62 0.84 3.85
N ILE A 43 1.51 1.87 4.69
CA ILE A 43 2.52 2.92 4.83
C ILE A 43 3.49 2.47 5.91
N VAL A 44 4.77 2.37 5.58
CA VAL A 44 5.77 1.75 6.45
C VAL A 44 6.93 2.68 6.76
N ASP A 45 7.57 2.44 7.91
CA ASP A 45 8.84 3.06 8.28
C ASP A 45 10.01 2.48 7.46
N LEU A 46 11.23 2.99 7.71
CA LEU A 46 12.45 2.51 7.05
C LEU A 46 12.76 1.03 7.34
N GLY A 47 12.26 0.48 8.45
CA GLY A 47 12.41 -0.93 8.82
C GLY A 47 11.34 -1.84 8.24
N GLY A 48 10.36 -1.31 7.50
CA GLY A 48 9.24 -2.06 6.96
C GLY A 48 8.10 -2.29 7.96
N ASN A 49 8.11 -1.65 9.13
CA ASN A 49 7.00 -1.73 10.08
C ASN A 49 5.87 -0.80 9.64
N LEU A 50 4.62 -1.23 9.84
CA LEU A 50 3.46 -0.37 9.58
C LEU A 50 3.53 0.88 10.48
N ALA A 51 3.62 2.05 9.85
CA ALA A 51 3.73 3.32 10.52
C ALA A 51 2.38 4.04 10.53
N GLU A 52 2.09 4.73 11.63
CA GLU A 52 0.86 5.51 11.72
C GLU A 52 0.86 6.65 10.69
N PHE A 53 -0.15 6.66 9.84
CA PHE A 53 -0.32 7.67 8.80
C PHE A 53 -1.80 7.86 8.47
N ASN A 54 -2.26 9.11 8.53
CA ASN A 54 -3.63 9.52 8.26
C ASN A 54 -3.65 10.56 7.14
N GLY A 55 -3.33 10.14 5.91
CA GLY A 55 -3.16 11.03 4.77
C GLY A 55 -3.62 10.42 3.46
N SER A 56 -3.61 11.22 2.41
CA SER A 56 -4.08 10.80 1.08
C SER A 56 -3.07 9.93 0.35
N VAL A 57 -3.57 8.87 -0.25
CA VAL A 57 -2.84 7.93 -1.11
C VAL A 57 -3.45 8.01 -2.50
N ARG A 58 -2.70 8.60 -3.44
CA ARG A 58 -3.08 8.67 -4.85
C ARG A 58 -2.62 7.40 -5.56
N VAL A 59 -3.55 6.82 -6.31
CA VAL A 59 -3.37 5.58 -7.04
C VAL A 59 -3.53 5.88 -8.52
N ASP A 60 -2.46 5.68 -9.28
CA ASP A 60 -2.47 5.77 -10.73
C ASP A 60 -2.55 4.35 -11.33
N VAL A 61 -3.50 4.14 -12.22
CA VAL A 61 -3.69 2.89 -12.96
C VAL A 61 -3.17 3.10 -14.37
N LYS A 62 -2.27 2.22 -14.81
CA LYS A 62 -1.66 2.26 -16.14
C LYS A 62 -1.87 0.95 -16.87
N ASN A 63 -1.85 0.97 -18.20
CA ASN A 63 -1.85 -0.26 -19.00
C ASN A 63 -0.43 -0.88 -19.12
N ALA A 64 -0.34 -2.01 -19.82
CA ALA A 64 0.91 -2.75 -20.03
C ALA A 64 2.02 -1.88 -20.65
N SER A 65 1.65 -0.95 -21.52
CA SER A 65 2.54 0.02 -22.17
C SER A 65 2.79 1.28 -21.33
N GLN A 66 2.45 1.27 -20.04
CA GLN A 66 2.61 2.36 -19.07
C GLN A 66 1.80 3.64 -19.35
N TYR A 67 0.83 3.58 -20.27
CA TYR A 67 -0.08 4.70 -20.50
C TYR A 67 -1.09 4.84 -19.36
N PRO A 68 -1.35 6.06 -18.86
CA PRO A 68 -2.38 6.29 -17.85
C PRO A 68 -3.77 5.85 -18.35
N VAL A 69 -4.49 5.12 -17.51
CA VAL A 69 -5.86 4.66 -17.77
C VAL A 69 -6.84 5.39 -16.86
N SER A 70 -6.52 5.47 -15.57
CA SER A 70 -7.32 6.18 -14.57
C SER A 70 -6.46 6.55 -13.36
N SER A 71 -7.01 7.37 -12.47
CA SER A 71 -6.43 7.59 -11.14
C SER A 71 -7.52 7.87 -10.12
N PHE A 72 -7.30 7.45 -8.88
CA PHE A 72 -8.19 7.73 -7.75
C PHE A 72 -7.38 8.00 -6.48
N THR A 73 -8.02 8.54 -5.45
CA THR A 73 -7.39 8.81 -4.17
C THR A 73 -8.18 8.14 -3.06
N VAL A 74 -7.49 7.50 -2.12
CA VAL A 74 -8.06 6.98 -0.88
C VAL A 74 -7.35 7.62 0.30
N VAL A 75 -8.00 7.63 1.46
CA VAL A 75 -7.38 8.08 2.71
C VAL A 75 -6.83 6.84 3.41
N ALA A 76 -5.54 6.87 3.74
CA ALA A 76 -4.97 5.92 4.67
C ALA A 76 -5.44 6.24 6.09
N ASN A 77 -5.80 5.21 6.84
CA ASN A 77 -6.12 5.31 8.26
C ASN A 77 -5.16 4.39 9.00
N ILE A 78 -4.49 4.88 10.05
CA ILE A 78 -3.47 4.14 10.83
C ILE A 78 -2.43 3.43 9.95
N GLY A 79 -2.06 4.05 8.82
CA GLY A 79 -1.09 3.48 7.88
C GLY A 79 -1.67 2.50 6.85
N LEU A 80 -2.97 2.21 6.88
CA LEU A 80 -3.63 1.30 5.93
C LEU A 80 -4.51 2.04 4.94
N ALA A 81 -4.27 1.80 3.65
CA ALA A 81 -5.10 2.28 2.55
C ALA A 81 -5.75 1.10 1.82
N ASN A 82 -7.08 0.98 1.94
CA ASN A 82 -7.88 -0.02 1.23
C ASN A 82 -8.26 0.50 -0.16
N LEU A 83 -7.92 -0.25 -1.20
CA LEU A 83 -8.11 0.16 -2.60
C LEU A 83 -9.35 -0.48 -3.23
N SER A 84 -10.50 -0.39 -2.57
CA SER A 84 -11.80 -0.91 -3.06
C SER A 84 -12.41 -0.08 -4.19
N HIS A 85 -11.60 0.35 -5.15
CA HIS A 85 -12.06 1.14 -6.29
C HIS A 85 -12.53 0.26 -7.45
N ILE A 86 -13.58 0.71 -8.13
CA ILE A 86 -14.12 0.07 -9.32
C ILE A 86 -13.28 0.50 -10.52
N LEU A 87 -12.66 -0.44 -11.22
CA LEU A 87 -11.94 -0.15 -12.45
C LEU A 87 -12.89 -0.28 -13.65
N TYR A 88 -13.04 0.80 -14.42
CA TYR A 88 -13.96 0.87 -15.57
C TYR A 88 -13.31 0.45 -16.90
N SER A 89 -12.02 0.09 -16.91
CA SER A 89 -11.32 -0.32 -18.13
C SER A 89 -11.62 -1.77 -18.46
N ALA A 90 -12.51 -1.99 -19.44
CA ALA A 90 -12.84 -3.29 -20.01
C ALA A 90 -12.11 -3.51 -21.34
N GLY A 91 -11.50 -4.68 -21.49
CA GLY A 91 -10.97 -5.18 -22.76
C GLY A 91 -9.99 -6.35 -22.55
N SER A 92 -10.02 -7.31 -23.45
CA SER A 92 -9.16 -8.50 -23.39
C SER A 92 -7.69 -8.08 -23.47
N PHE A 93 -6.85 -8.55 -22.53
CA PHE A 93 -5.37 -8.42 -22.50
C PHE A 93 -4.73 -7.15 -21.91
N PHE A 94 -5.44 -6.33 -21.14
CA PHE A 94 -4.80 -5.22 -20.42
C PHE A 94 -4.17 -5.70 -19.10
N GLN A 95 -2.86 -5.95 -19.10
CA GLN A 95 -2.11 -5.94 -17.83
C GLN A 95 -2.12 -4.50 -17.30
N MET A 96 -2.47 -4.32 -16.03
CA MET A 96 -2.47 -3.01 -15.40
C MET A 96 -1.44 -2.97 -14.28
N SER A 97 -0.74 -1.84 -14.14
CA SER A 97 0.11 -1.58 -12.99
C SER A 97 -0.45 -0.42 -12.18
N VAL A 98 -0.29 -0.55 -10.86
CA VAL A 98 -0.66 0.50 -9.92
C VAL A 98 0.60 1.20 -9.44
N LYS A 99 0.63 2.53 -9.58
CA LYS A 99 1.65 3.37 -8.93
C LYS A 99 1.00 4.14 -7.79
N ILE A 100 1.64 4.11 -6.63
CA ILE A 100 1.21 4.82 -5.43
C ILE A 100 2.04 6.10 -5.28
N THR A 101 1.37 7.21 -5.00
CA THR A 101 2.00 8.45 -4.56
C THR A 101 1.37 8.89 -3.25
N ILE A 102 2.20 9.17 -2.24
CA ILE A 102 1.75 9.60 -0.92
C ILE A 102 2.23 11.02 -0.72
N SER A 103 1.32 11.93 -0.38
CA SER A 103 1.66 13.30 0.00
C SER A 103 1.92 13.37 1.51
N GLY A 104 2.93 14.14 1.93
CA GLY A 104 3.19 14.42 3.35
C GLY A 104 4.10 13.41 4.05
N LEU A 105 4.74 12.50 3.32
CA LEU A 105 5.86 11.74 3.89
C LEU A 105 7.05 12.70 4.12
N PRO A 106 7.74 12.60 5.28
CA PRO A 106 9.00 13.31 5.49
C PRO A 106 10.02 12.93 4.41
N ALA A 107 10.90 13.87 4.07
CA ALA A 107 11.98 13.59 3.13
C ALA A 107 12.82 12.40 3.63
N PRO A 108 13.24 11.48 2.73
CA PRO A 108 14.11 10.39 3.14
C PRO A 108 15.42 10.96 3.69
N ILE A 109 15.71 10.64 4.94
CA ILE A 109 17.02 10.88 5.54
C ILE A 109 17.93 9.71 5.12
N PHE A 110 18.91 9.98 4.26
CA PHE A 110 19.97 9.03 3.89
C PHE A 110 21.22 9.32 4.72
#